data_AF-A0A368RUE9-F1
#
_entry.id   AF-A0A368RUE9-F1
#
_cell.length_a   1.000
_cell.length_b   1.000
_cell.length_c   1.000
_cell.angle_alpha   90.00
_cell.angle_beta   90.00
_cell.angle_gamma   90.00
#
_symmetry.space_group_name_H-M   'P 1'
#
loop_
_entity.id
_entity.type
_entity.pdbx_description
1 polymer ?
#
loop_
_entity_poly.entity_id
_entity_poly.type
_entity_poly.pdbx_seq_one_letter_code
_entity_poly.pdbx_strand_id
1 'polypeptide(L)'
;MNPIWQQKKLIEFCKDKGIHVTAYSPLGGQSMSNAVLQSEVLEEISKARGKSVAQISLRWIYEQGASMVVKSLKLVDSYAG
;
A
#
# COMPACT_ATOMS: atom_id res chain seq x y z
N MET A 1 1.35 5.14 -6.29
CA MET A 1 2.50 4.92 -5.39
C MET A 1 2.30 3.66 -4.58
N ASN A 2 3.39 3.02 -4.18
CA ASN A 2 3.45 1.94 -3.19
C ASN A 2 4.85 1.93 -2.55
N PRO A 3 5.14 1.11 -1.52
CA PRO A 3 6.44 1.13 -0.84
C PRO A 3 7.66 0.90 -1.76
N ILE A 4 7.48 0.15 -2.86
CA ILE A 4 8.53 -0.14 -3.87
C ILE A 4 8.67 1.01 -4.87
N TRP A 5 7.55 1.59 -5.31
CA TRP A 5 7.52 2.71 -6.25
C TRP A 5 6.86 3.94 -5.63
N GLN A 6 7.66 4.66 -4.85
CA GLN A 6 7.19 5.71 -3.93
C GLN A 6 6.81 7.02 -4.61
N GLN A 7 7.40 7.35 -5.77
CA GLN A 7 7.07 8.55 -6.57
C GLN A 7 7.17 9.89 -5.83
N LYS A 8 8.14 10.05 -4.91
CA LYS A 8 8.28 11.23 -4.04
C LYS A 8 8.17 12.59 -4.75
N LYS A 9 8.89 12.77 -5.87
CA LYS A 9 8.86 14.02 -6.65
C LYS A 9 7.46 14.40 -7.15
N LEU A 10 6.66 13.41 -7.56
CA LEU A 10 5.28 13.65 -8.01
C LEU A 10 4.39 14.05 -6.82
N ILE A 11 4.56 13.39 -5.67
CA ILE A 11 3.80 13.68 -4.46
C ILE A 11 4.08 15.10 -3.99
N GLU A 12 5.35 15.51 -3.95
CA GLU A 12 5.78 16.86 -3.60
C GLU A 12 5.18 17.89 -4.57
N PHE A 13 5.29 17.65 -5.88
CA PHE A 13 4.67 18.51 -6.88
C PHE A 13 3.15 18.66 -6.69
N CYS A 14 2.43 17.55 -6.49
CA CYS A 14 0.99 17.58 -6.26
C CYS A 14 0.65 18.34 -4.97
N LYS A 15 1.41 18.12 -3.89
CA LYS A 15 1.24 18.80 -2.61
C LYS A 15 1.42 20.32 -2.75
N ASP A 16 2.46 20.77 -3.45
CA ASP A 16 2.72 22.20 -3.70
C ASP A 16 1.63 22.87 -4.53
N LYS A 17 0.87 22.08 -5.30
CA LYS A 17 -0.27 22.53 -6.10
C LYS A 17 -1.62 22.33 -5.41
N GLY A 18 -1.66 21.83 -4.18
CA GLY A 18 -2.91 21.52 -3.48
C GLY A 18 -3.71 20.37 -4.10
N ILE A 19 -3.06 19.50 -4.88
CA ILE A 19 -3.67 18.35 -5.55
C ILE A 19 -3.56 17.13 -4.64
N HIS A 20 -4.70 16.56 -4.28
CA HIS A 20 -4.75 15.31 -3.50
C HIS A 20 -4.40 14.10 -4.36
N VAL A 21 -3.48 13.25 -3.88
CA VAL A 21 -3.05 12.05 -4.60
C VAL A 21 -3.81 10.82 -4.10
N THR A 22 -4.34 10.03 -5.03
CA THR A 22 -4.90 8.70 -4.76
C THR A 22 -4.00 7.61 -5.34
N ALA A 23 -3.55 6.69 -4.51
CA ALA A 23 -2.72 5.56 -4.91
C ALA A 23 -3.56 4.45 -5.58
N TYR A 24 -3.29 4.20 -6.87
CA TYR A 24 -3.76 3.01 -7.58
C TYR A 24 -2.74 1.87 -7.48
N SER A 25 -3.23 0.62 -7.50
CA SER A 25 -2.44 -0.60 -7.29
C SER A 25 -1.51 -0.52 -6.06
N PRO A 26 -2.05 -0.19 -4.87
CA PRO A 26 -1.26 0.05 -3.67
C PRO A 26 -0.46 -1.17 -3.19
N LEU A 27 -0.86 -2.37 -3.63
CA LEU A 27 -0.22 -3.63 -3.33
C LEU A 27 0.65 -4.17 -4.48
N GLY A 28 1.06 -3.36 -5.46
CA GLY A 28 1.98 -3.83 -6.52
C GLY A 28 1.33 -4.55 -7.71
N GLY A 29 0.00 -4.56 -7.80
CA GLY A 29 -0.75 -5.18 -8.91
C GLY A 29 -0.89 -6.71 -8.80
N GLN A 30 -1.41 -7.36 -9.84
CA GLN A 30 -1.68 -8.80 -9.88
C GLN A 30 -0.57 -9.62 -10.58
N SER A 31 0.64 -9.06 -10.72
CA SER A 31 1.76 -9.80 -11.32
C SER A 31 2.24 -10.92 -10.40
N MET A 32 2.76 -12.00 -10.98
CA MET A 32 3.43 -13.11 -10.29
C MET A 32 4.62 -12.64 -9.43
N SER A 33 5.25 -11.53 -9.82
CA SER A 33 6.34 -10.87 -9.09
C SER A 33 5.83 -9.64 -8.34
N ASN A 34 4.95 -9.85 -7.35
CA ASN A 34 4.45 -8.76 -6.54
C ASN A 34 5.50 -8.32 -5.51
N ALA A 35 6.39 -7.41 -5.93
CA ALA A 35 7.50 -6.90 -5.14
C ALA A 35 7.06 -6.23 -3.81
N VAL A 36 5.81 -5.76 -3.71
CA VAL A 36 5.29 -5.21 -2.45
C VAL A 36 4.98 -6.35 -1.48
N LEU A 37 4.22 -7.36 -1.91
CA LEU A 37 3.83 -8.47 -1.04
C LEU A 37 4.98 -9.44 -0.73
N GLN A 38 6.03 -9.45 -1.56
CA GLN A 38 7.22 -10.29 -1.41
C GLN A 38 8.40 -9.54 -0.76
N SER A 39 8.20 -8.33 -0.26
CA SER A 39 9.27 -7.54 0.36
C SER A 39 9.65 -8.08 1.74
N GLU A 40 10.91 -8.49 1.90
CA GLU A 40 11.46 -8.97 3.19
C GLU A 40 11.35 -7.90 4.29
N VAL A 41 11.66 -6.64 3.97
CA VAL A 41 11.54 -5.52 4.92
C VAL A 41 10.09 -5.34 5.40
N LEU A 42 9.12 -5.43 4.48
CA LEU A 42 7.71 -5.32 4.88
C LEU A 42 7.24 -6.55 5.67
N GLU A 43 7.81 -7.72 5.40
CA GLU A 43 7.55 -8.95 6.14
C GLU A 43 8.09 -8.89 7.58
N GLU A 44 9.29 -8.34 7.79
CA GLU A 44 9.84 -8.09 9.12
C GLU A 44 8.96 -7.12 9.93
N ILE A 45 8.51 -6.03 9.30
CA ILE A 45 7.60 -5.06 9.94
C ILE A 45 6.24 -5.71 10.23
N SER A 46 5.73 -6.52 9.31
CA SER A 46 4.51 -7.32 9.46
C SER A 46 4.56 -8.18 10.72
N LYS A 47 5.64 -8.95 10.90
CA LYS A 47 5.88 -9.78 12.09
C LYS A 47 5.98 -8.94 13.37
N ALA A 48 6.75 -7.86 13.34
CA ALA A 48 6.93 -6.99 14.51
C ALA A 48 5.64 -6.27 14.95
N ARG A 49 4.69 -6.06 14.04
CA ARG A 49 3.43 -5.34 14.30
C ARG A 49 2.20 -6.24 14.43
N GLY A 50 2.33 -7.53 14.12
CA GLY A 50 1.20 -8.46 14.09
C GLY A 50 0.13 -8.06 13.06
N LYS A 51 0.55 -7.57 11.89
CA LYS A 51 -0.33 -7.12 10.79
C LYS A 51 0.17 -7.70 9.47
N SER A 52 -0.71 -7.88 8.49
CA SER A 52 -0.28 -8.41 7.18
C SER A 52 0.57 -7.40 6.40
N VAL A 53 1.45 -7.89 5.51
CA VAL A 53 2.22 -7.04 4.58
C VAL A 53 1.32 -6.08 3.80
N ALA A 54 0.13 -6.53 3.41
CA ALA A 54 -0.86 -5.68 2.77
C ALA A 54 -1.28 -4.52 3.68
N GLN A 55 -1.64 -4.79 4.94
CA GLN A 55 -2.00 -3.74 5.90
C GLN A 55 -0.84 -2.77 6.17
N ILE A 56 0.40 -3.27 6.25
CA ILE A 56 1.61 -2.43 6.40
C ILE A 56 1.75 -1.51 5.19
N SER A 57 1.63 -2.03 3.97
CA SER A 57 1.71 -1.23 2.74
C SER A 57 0.63 -0.13 2.70
N LEU A 58 -0.62 -0.48 3.02
CA LEU A 58 -1.72 0.48 3.06
C LEU A 58 -1.48 1.56 4.12
N ARG A 59 -1.04 1.16 5.33
CA ARG A 59 -0.69 2.11 6.38
C ARG A 59 0.42 3.08 5.96
N TRP A 60 1.44 2.58 5.27
CA TRP A 60 2.52 3.40 4.74
C TRP A 60 2.02 4.46 3.75
N ILE A 61 1.11 4.09 2.82
CA ILE A 61 0.52 5.04 1.86
C ILE A 61 -0.28 6.13 2.59
N TYR A 62 -1.07 5.74 3.59
CA TYR A 62 -1.82 6.70 4.41
C TYR A 62 -0.90 7.72 5.08
N GLU A 63 0.24 7.28 5.60
CA GLU A 63 1.24 8.16 6.22
C GLU A 63 1.94 9.11 5.24
N GLN A 64 1.89 8.83 3.93
CA GLN A 64 2.33 9.78 2.90
C GLN A 64 1.30 10.87 2.59
N GLY A 65 0.14 10.86 3.26
CA GLY A 65 -0.96 11.80 3.01
C GLY A 65 -1.78 11.47 1.77
N ALA A 66 -1.68 10.26 1.23
CA ALA A 66 -2.43 9.83 0.06
C ALA A 66 -3.63 8.94 0.45
N SER A 67 -4.71 9.04 -0.32
CA SER A 67 -5.78 8.02 -0.29
C SER A 67 -5.37 6.82 -1.15
N MET A 68 -6.12 5.71 -1.08
CA MET A 68 -5.80 4.49 -1.83
C MET A 68 -7.05 3.76 -2.31
N VAL A 69 -6.95 3.14 -3.48
CA VAL A 69 -8.00 2.25 -4.02
C VAL A 69 -7.42 0.86 -4.16
N VAL A 70 -7.89 -0.05 -3.31
CA VAL A 70 -7.48 -1.46 -3.27
C VAL A 70 -8.50 -2.30 -4.03
N LYS A 71 -8.03 -3.19 -4.91
CA LYS A 71 -8.86 -4.22 -5.53
C LYS A 71 -8.66 -5.55 -4.81
N SER A 72 -9.76 -6.18 -4.39
CA SER A 72 -9.81 -7.58 -3.96
C SER A 72 -10.91 -8.29 -4.74
N LEU A 73 -10.67 -9.54 -5.11
CA LEU A 73 -11.71 -10.46 -5.61
C LEU A 73 -12.17 -11.44 -4.53
N LYS A 74 -11.50 -11.44 -3.37
CA LYS A 74 -11.90 -12.24 -2.21
C LYS A 74 -12.94 -11.47 -1.41
N LEU A 75 -14.04 -12.15 -1.11
CA LEU A 75 -14.96 -11.71 -0.07
C LEU A 75 -14.24 -11.84 1.29
N VAL A 76 -14.50 -10.90 2.18
CA VAL A 76 -14.12 -11.06 3.58
C VAL A 76 -15.24 -11.88 4.20
N ASP A 77 -14.97 -13.14 4.57
CA ASP A 77 -15.93 -13.95 5.31
C ASP A 77 -16.04 -13.37 6.71
N SER A 78 -16.86 -12.33 6.86
CA SER A 78 -17.03 -11.61 8.10
C SER A 78 -18.06 -12.28 9.01
N TYR A 79 -18.00 -13.60 9.24
CA TYR A 79 -18.72 -14.32 10.31
C TYR A 79 -18.10 -15.72 10.54
N ALA A 80 -16.90 -15.78 11.09
CA ALA A 80 -16.38 -17.00 11.72
C ALA A 80 -15.46 -16.61 12.88
N GLY A 81 -15.97 -16.73 14.11
CA GLY A 81 -15.25 -16.49 15.36
C GLY A 81 -15.91 -15.44 16.22
#